data_AF-A0A1H7WML2-F1
#
_entry.id   AF-A0A1H7WML2-F1
#
_cell.length_a   1.000
_cell.length_b   1.000
_cell.length_c   1.000
_cell.angle_alpha   90.00
_cell.angle_beta   90.00
_cell.angle_gamma   90.00
#
_symmetry.space_group_name_H-M   'P 1'
#
loop_
_entity.id
_entity.type
_entity.pdbx_description
1 polymer ?
#
loop_
_entity_poly.entity_id
_entity_poly.type
_entity_poly.pdbx_seq_one_letter_code
_entity_poly.pdbx_strand_id
1 'polypeptide(L)'
;QAFWLVDLLESAGYDGPRHFDFKPPRTEDLSGVWASAAACMRNYLLLAERARAFRADPDVVAALTAARLPELALPTAQDGLAGLLADRDAFEDFDVDTAARRGMAFEVLDQLAMEHLLGAR
;
A
#
# COMPACT_ATOMS: atom_id res chain seq x y z
N GLN A 1 5.08 8.10 -4.57
CA GLN A 1 4.06 8.64 -3.63
C GLN A 1 2.64 8.61 -4.22
N ALA A 2 2.38 9.12 -5.43
CA ALA A 2 1.01 9.13 -6.00
C ALA A 2 0.38 7.72 -6.17
N PHE A 3 1.18 6.72 -6.54
CA PHE A 3 0.73 5.33 -6.68
C PHE A 3 0.05 4.79 -5.41
N TRP A 4 0.70 4.93 -4.25
CA TRP A 4 0.17 4.42 -2.98
C TRP A 4 -1.12 5.11 -2.52
N LEU A 5 -1.32 6.39 -2.87
CA LEU A 5 -2.59 7.07 -2.60
C LEU A 5 -3.73 6.44 -3.42
N VAL A 6 -3.50 6.21 -4.71
CA VAL A 6 -4.52 5.59 -5.58
C VAL A 6 -4.80 4.16 -5.12
N ASP A 7 -3.77 3.37 -4.81
CA ASP A 7 -3.94 2.03 -4.23
C ASP A 7 -4.81 2.04 -2.96
N LEU A 8 -4.56 2.98 -2.04
CA LEU A 8 -5.34 3.13 -0.82
C LEU A 8 -6.80 3.50 -1.11
N LEU A 9 -7.05 4.54 -1.91
CA LEU A 9 -8.41 5.01 -2.19
C LEU A 9 -9.27 3.96 -2.89
N GLU A 10 -8.67 3.24 -3.85
CA GLU A 10 -9.37 2.19 -4.59
C GLU A 10 -9.56 0.93 -3.72
N SER A 11 -8.57 0.52 -2.93
CA SER A 11 -8.68 -0.65 -2.05
C SER A 11 -9.63 -0.43 -0.87
N ALA A 12 -9.71 0.80 -0.35
CA ALA A 12 -10.61 1.17 0.75
C ALA A 12 -12.05 1.44 0.28
N GLY A 13 -12.31 1.46 -1.04
CA GLY A 13 -13.64 1.78 -1.57
C GLY A 13 -14.08 3.21 -1.24
N TYR A 14 -13.18 4.19 -1.33
CA TYR A 14 -13.57 5.58 -1.17
C TYR A 14 -14.59 5.96 -2.25
N ASP A 15 -15.75 6.51 -1.86
CA ASP A 15 -16.85 6.81 -2.79
C ASP A 15 -17.00 8.31 -3.11
N GLY A 16 -16.18 9.16 -2.50
CA GLY A 16 -16.24 10.60 -2.76
C GLY A 16 -15.59 11.03 -4.10
N PRO A 17 -15.76 12.30 -4.49
CA PRO A 17 -15.17 12.82 -5.72
C PRO A 17 -13.65 12.76 -5.73
N ARG A 18 -13.05 12.39 -6.88
CA ARG A 18 -11.61 12.56 -7.14
C ARG A 18 -11.37 13.94 -7.73
N HIS A 19 -11.34 14.95 -6.86
CA HIS A 19 -11.19 16.35 -7.26
C HIS A 19 -9.73 16.70 -7.57
N PHE A 20 -9.48 17.31 -8.74
CA PHE A 20 -8.16 17.83 -9.12
C PHE A 20 -8.13 19.35 -8.95
N ASP A 21 -7.62 19.82 -7.81
CA ASP A 21 -7.27 21.23 -7.61
C ASP A 21 -5.83 21.46 -8.07
N PHE A 22 -5.65 21.81 -9.34
CA PHE A 22 -4.34 22.01 -9.95
C PHE A 22 -4.33 23.26 -10.84
N LYS A 23 -3.13 23.67 -11.25
CA LYS A 23 -2.95 24.75 -12.23
C LYS A 23 -2.11 24.23 -13.40
N PRO A 24 -2.58 24.38 -14.65
CA PRO A 24 -1.73 24.22 -15.81
C PRO A 24 -0.50 25.13 -15.69
N PRO A 25 0.71 24.68 -16.06
CA PRO A 25 1.90 25.54 -16.02
C PRO A 25 1.68 26.83 -16.81
N ARG A 26 2.20 27.95 -16.30
CA ARG A 26 2.03 29.28 -16.92
C ARG A 26 2.58 29.41 -18.35
N THR A 27 3.35 28.42 -18.81
CA THR A 27 3.96 28.35 -20.14
C THR A 27 2.99 27.84 -21.20
N GLU A 28 1.91 27.17 -20.78
CA GLU A 28 0.97 26.51 -21.69
C GLU A 28 -0.01 27.52 -22.33
N ASP A 29 -0.41 27.21 -23.56
CA ASP A 29 -1.58 27.84 -24.18
C ASP A 29 -2.89 27.13 -23.76
N LEU A 30 -4.04 27.53 -24.34
CA LEU A 30 -5.33 26.90 -24.04
C LEU A 30 -5.38 25.41 -24.40
N SER A 31 -4.62 24.95 -25.40
CA SER A 31 -4.56 23.52 -25.73
C SER A 31 -3.84 22.74 -24.64
N GLY A 32 -2.75 23.30 -24.09
CA GLY A 32 -2.03 22.75 -22.95
C GLY A 32 -2.87 22.73 -21.66
N VAL A 33 -3.76 23.71 -21.44
CA VAL A 33 -4.76 23.67 -20.35
C VAL A 33 -5.62 22.42 -20.43
N TRP A 34 -6.25 22.15 -21.59
CA TRP A 34 -7.10 20.96 -21.75
C TRP A 34 -6.30 19.65 -21.71
N ALA A 35 -5.10 19.64 -22.28
CA ALA A 35 -4.20 18.49 -22.22
C ALA A 35 -3.82 18.14 -20.77
N SER A 36 -3.51 19.14 -19.95
CA SER A 36 -3.15 18.93 -18.54
C SER A 36 -4.34 18.44 -17.69
N ALA A 37 -5.55 18.94 -17.94
CA ALA A 37 -6.76 18.45 -17.28
C ALA A 37 -7.03 16.98 -17.63
N ALA A 38 -6.88 16.60 -18.91
CA ALA A 38 -6.98 15.21 -19.34
C ALA A 38 -5.89 14.34 -18.71
N ALA A 39 -4.66 14.87 -18.56
CA ALA A 39 -3.54 14.16 -17.95
C ALA A 39 -3.78 13.84 -16.47
N CYS A 40 -4.44 14.70 -15.70
CA CYS A 40 -4.83 14.40 -14.31
C CYS A 40 -5.67 13.11 -14.23
N MET A 41 -6.73 13.03 -15.02
CA MET A 41 -7.61 11.85 -15.06
C MET A 41 -6.87 10.62 -15.59
N ARG A 42 -6.08 10.78 -16.67
CA ARG A 42 -5.30 9.68 -17.25
C ARG A 42 -4.30 9.10 -16.27
N ASN A 43 -3.57 9.95 -15.54
CA ASN A 43 -2.62 9.50 -14.52
C ASN A 43 -3.33 8.71 -13.43
N TYR A 44 -4.47 9.18 -12.92
CA TYR A 44 -5.24 8.44 -11.92
C TYR A 44 -5.66 7.06 -12.43
N LEU A 45 -6.23 6.99 -13.64
CA LEU A 45 -6.69 5.73 -14.23
C LEU A 45 -5.55 4.73 -14.46
N LEU A 46 -4.39 5.20 -14.94
CA LEU A 46 -3.20 4.36 -15.13
C LEU A 46 -2.65 3.84 -13.80
N LEU A 47 -2.62 4.68 -12.76
CA LEU A 47 -2.19 4.26 -11.43
C LEU A 47 -3.19 3.27 -10.80
N ALA A 48 -4.49 3.47 -10.99
CA ALA A 48 -5.53 2.56 -10.48
C ALA A 48 -5.47 1.19 -11.16
N GLU A 49 -5.22 1.16 -12.46
CA GLU A 49 -4.96 -0.08 -13.21
C GLU A 49 -3.76 -0.85 -12.61
N ARG A 50 -2.63 -0.17 -12.43
CA ARG A 50 -1.39 -0.76 -11.88
C ARG A 50 -1.56 -1.21 -10.44
N ALA A 51 -2.26 -0.43 -9.61
CA ALA A 51 -2.53 -0.79 -8.23
C ALA A 51 -3.41 -2.05 -8.14
N ARG A 52 -4.41 -2.16 -9.01
CA ARG A 52 -5.25 -3.37 -9.09
C ARG A 52 -4.42 -4.59 -9.52
N ALA A 53 -3.54 -4.43 -10.52
CA ALA A 53 -2.64 -5.50 -10.95
C ALA A 53 -1.68 -5.93 -9.81
N PHE A 54 -1.08 -4.96 -9.12
CA PHE A 54 -0.23 -5.20 -7.95
C PHE A 54 -0.95 -6.01 -6.87
N ARG A 55 -2.17 -5.62 -6.49
CA ARG A 55 -2.96 -6.34 -5.47
C ARG A 55 -3.43 -7.72 -5.90
N ALA A 56 -3.56 -7.97 -7.20
CA ALA A 56 -4.00 -9.25 -7.75
C ALA A 56 -2.85 -10.23 -8.05
N ASP A 57 -1.60 -9.77 -8.05
CA ASP A 57 -0.42 -10.59 -8.35
C ASP A 57 -0.14 -11.59 -7.21
N PRO A 58 -0.12 -12.92 -7.47
CA PRO A 58 0.22 -13.92 -6.47
C PRO A 58 1.58 -13.73 -5.81
N ASP A 59 2.58 -13.20 -6.53
CA ASP A 59 3.90 -12.94 -5.98
C ASP A 59 3.85 -11.79 -4.95
N VAL A 60 3.02 -10.78 -5.21
CA VAL A 60 2.77 -9.68 -4.26
C VAL A 60 2.00 -10.18 -3.04
N VAL A 61 1.00 -11.04 -3.22
CA VAL A 61 0.27 -11.65 -2.10
C VAL A 61 1.22 -12.45 -1.21
N ALA A 62 2.12 -13.24 -1.79
CA ALA A 62 3.15 -13.97 -1.05
C ALA A 62 4.09 -13.02 -0.31
N ALA A 63 4.53 -11.94 -0.94
CA ALA A 63 5.38 -10.92 -0.32
C ALA A 63 4.68 -10.19 0.85
N LEU A 64 3.39 -9.86 0.72
CA LEU A 64 2.58 -9.27 1.79
C LEU A 64 2.49 -10.19 3.02
N THR A 65 2.29 -11.49 2.81
CA THR A 65 2.31 -12.48 3.88
C THR A 65 3.69 -12.61 4.51
N ALA A 66 4.76 -12.67 3.71
CA ALA A 66 6.13 -12.70 4.22
C ALA A 66 6.51 -11.43 5.01
N ALA A 67 5.86 -10.30 4.71
CA ALA A 67 5.97 -9.04 5.42
C ALA A 67 5.01 -8.89 6.62
N ARG A 68 4.21 -9.93 6.92
CA ARG A 68 3.26 -10.00 8.05
C ARG A 68 2.18 -8.90 8.05
N LEU A 69 1.86 -8.33 6.88
CA LEU A 69 0.76 -7.36 6.81
C LEU A 69 -0.59 -7.93 7.25
N PRO A 70 -0.95 -9.19 6.92
CA PRO A 70 -2.18 -9.79 7.43
C PRO A 70 -2.22 -9.91 8.96
N GLU A 71 -1.07 -10.11 9.61
CA GLU A 71 -0.99 -10.23 11.08
C GLU A 71 -1.26 -8.89 11.76
N LEU A 72 -0.86 -7.77 11.13
CA LEU A 72 -1.17 -6.42 11.63
C LEU A 72 -2.68 -6.12 11.64
N ALA A 73 -3.48 -6.81 10.80
CA ALA A 73 -4.92 -6.65 10.76
C ALA A 73 -5.65 -7.43 11.88
N LEU A 74 -4.93 -8.24 12.66
CA LEU A 74 -5.50 -9.00 13.77
C LEU A 74 -5.47 -8.19 15.08
N PRO A 75 -6.49 -8.34 15.96
CA PRO A 75 -6.41 -7.81 17.31
C PRO A 75 -5.21 -8.41 18.06
N THR A 76 -4.44 -7.56 18.73
CA THR A 76 -3.21 -7.95 19.46
C THR A 76 -3.46 -8.98 20.57
N ALA A 77 -4.58 -8.88 21.29
CA ALA A 77 -4.93 -9.77 22.40
C ALA A 77 -6.40 -10.21 22.28
N GLN A 78 -6.65 -11.22 21.45
CA GLN A 78 -8.01 -11.72 21.17
C GLN A 78 -8.70 -12.33 22.39
N ASP A 79 -7.92 -12.81 23.36
CA ASP A 79 -8.32 -13.35 24.66
C ASP A 79 -8.48 -12.29 25.76
N GLY A 80 -8.19 -11.02 25.44
CA GLY A 80 -8.36 -9.88 26.32
C GLY A 80 -7.26 -9.74 27.38
N LEU A 81 -7.39 -8.71 28.22
CA LEU A 81 -6.35 -8.32 29.18
C LEU A 81 -5.97 -9.43 30.18
N ALA A 82 -6.95 -10.21 30.64
CA ALA A 82 -6.69 -11.26 31.62
C ALA A 82 -5.85 -12.42 31.03
N GLY A 83 -6.09 -12.75 29.76
CA GLY A 83 -5.29 -13.74 29.03
C GLY A 83 -3.87 -13.24 28.80
N LEU A 84 -3.73 -12.03 28.26
CA LEU A 84 -2.43 -11.38 28.04
C LEU A 84 -1.57 -11.29 29.31
N LEU A 85 -2.16 -10.97 30.48
CA LEU A 85 -1.42 -10.88 31.75
C LEU A 85 -1.04 -12.26 32.33
N ALA A 86 -1.73 -13.33 31.94
CA ALA A 86 -1.42 -14.68 32.37
C ALA A 86 -0.42 -15.38 31.42
N ASP A 87 -0.22 -14.84 30.22
CA ASP A 87 0.66 -15.39 29.20
C ASP A 87 2.12 -14.98 29.42
N ARG A 88 2.92 -15.95 29.89
CA ARG A 88 4.36 -15.76 30.10
C ARG A 88 5.13 -15.62 28.79
N ASP A 89 4.62 -16.18 27.70
CA ASP A 89 5.25 -16.08 26.38
C ASP A 89 5.11 -14.67 25.80
N ALA A 90 4.20 -13.85 26.33
CA ALA A 90 4.06 -12.45 25.97
C ALA A 90 5.09 -11.53 26.67
N PHE A 91 5.74 -11.98 27.74
CA PHE A 91 6.72 -11.16 28.47
C PHE A 91 7.87 -11.96 29.11
N GLU A 92 7.63 -12.70 30.20
CA GLU A 92 8.69 -13.32 31.00
C GLU A 92 9.57 -14.28 30.22
N ASP A 93 8.96 -15.05 29.32
CA ASP A 93 9.61 -16.10 28.55
C ASP A 93 9.76 -15.72 27.06
N PHE A 94 9.43 -14.47 26.68
CA PHE A 94 9.52 -14.00 25.30
C PHE A 94 10.97 -13.81 24.83
N ASP A 95 11.38 -14.56 23.80
CA ASP A 95 12.70 -14.44 23.18
C ASP A 95 12.78 -13.24 22.21
N VAL A 96 13.11 -12.08 22.77
CA VAL A 96 13.30 -10.83 22.02
C VAL A 96 14.43 -10.91 20.98
N ASP A 97 15.47 -11.69 21.25
CA ASP A 97 16.65 -11.77 20.38
C ASP A 97 16.33 -12.53 19.10
N THR A 98 15.62 -13.66 19.21
CA THR A 98 15.12 -14.38 18.05
C THR A 98 14.07 -13.57 17.30
N ALA A 99 13.18 -12.89 18.02
CA ALA A 99 12.18 -12.01 17.41
C ALA A 99 12.81 -10.90 16.56
N ALA A 100 13.87 -10.25 17.07
CA ALA A 100 14.55 -9.12 16.43
C ALA A 100 15.39 -9.50 15.20
N ARG A 101 15.87 -10.75 15.13
CA ARG A 101 16.65 -11.24 13.97
C ARG A 101 15.81 -11.51 12.72
N ARG A 102 14.48 -11.50 12.83
CA ARG A 102 13.58 -11.78 11.71
C ARG A 102 13.57 -10.61 10.73
N GLY A 103 14.02 -10.84 9.50
CA GLY A 103 13.87 -9.86 8.41
C GLY A 103 12.40 -9.69 8.02
N MET A 104 12.01 -8.46 7.64
CA MET A 104 10.62 -8.12 7.29
C MET A 104 10.28 -8.20 5.80
N ALA A 105 11.24 -8.54 4.93
CA ALA A 105 11.05 -8.67 3.49
C ALA A 105 10.48 -7.44 2.75
N PHE A 106 10.51 -6.25 3.38
CA PHE A 106 9.91 -5.04 2.80
C PHE A 106 10.54 -4.59 1.48
N GLU A 107 11.84 -4.74 1.29
CA GLU A 107 12.50 -4.37 0.03
C GLU A 107 12.02 -5.23 -1.16
N VAL A 108 11.74 -6.51 -0.92
CA VAL A 108 11.18 -7.39 -1.96
C VAL A 108 9.77 -6.95 -2.32
N LEU A 109 8.96 -6.63 -1.31
CA LEU A 109 7.60 -6.12 -1.52
C LEU A 109 7.58 -4.78 -2.26
N ASP A 110 8.45 -3.84 -1.89
CA ASP A 110 8.54 -2.53 -2.54
C ASP A 110 9.05 -2.64 -3.98
N GLN A 111 10.01 -3.52 -4.24
CA GLN A 111 10.49 -3.76 -5.59
C GLN A 111 9.39 -4.32 -6.52
N LEU A 112 8.56 -5.25 -6.03
CA LEU A 112 7.40 -5.72 -6.77
C LEU A 112 6.42 -4.57 -7.06
N ALA A 113 6.18 -3.68 -6.10
CA ALA A 113 5.35 -2.50 -6.31
C ALA A 113 5.91 -1.57 -7.39
N MET A 114 7.23 -1.37 -7.39
CA MET A 114 7.92 -0.58 -8.41
C MET A 114 7.81 -1.22 -9.80
N GLU A 115 7.95 -2.55 -9.91
CA GLU A 115 7.79 -3.26 -11.19
C GLU A 115 6.38 -3.11 -11.76
N HIS A 116 5.34 -3.24 -10.92
CA HIS A 116 3.96 -2.98 -11.32
C HIS A 116 3.75 -1.53 -11.75
N LEU A 117 4.29 -0.57 -10.99
CA LEU A 117 4.18 0.85 -11.32
C LEU A 117 4.83 1.18 -12.67
N LEU A 118 6.00 0.61 -12.93
CA LEU A 118 6.78 0.83 -14.16
C LEU A 118 6.29 -0.02 -15.35
N GLY A 119 5.32 -0.92 -15.15
CA GLY A 119 4.78 -1.80 -16.20
C GLY A 119 5.78 -2.88 -16.63
N ALA A 120 6.63 -3.33 -15.71
CA ALA A 120 7.55 -4.44 -15.92
C ALA A 120 6.93 -5.81 -15.55
N ARG A 121 5.65 -5.81 -15.13
CA ARG A 121 4.81 -6.97 -14.83
C ARG A 121 3.37 -6.70 -15.25
#